data_AF-A0A6L6IMJ1-F1
#
_entry.id   AF-A0A6L6IMJ1-F1
#
_cell.length_a   1.000
_cell.length_b   1.000
_cell.length_c   1.000
_cell.angle_alpha   90.00
_cell.angle_beta   90.00
_cell.angle_gamma   90.00
#
_symmetry.space_group_name_H-M   'P 1'
#
loop_
_entity.id
_entity.type
_entity.pdbx_description
1 polymer ?
#
loop_
_entity_poly.entity_id
_entity_poly.type
_entity_poly.pdbx_seq_one_letter_code
_entity_poly.pdbx_strand_id
1 'polypeptide(L)'
;DKGNPVPHGWHTPPGRDMVRVRKMEWDSSRKAYTFTTEEDPRITIIWTPDSSDVNVPSNTSNQNPVRIPNPVVVDPLPEDTNIEATTSPTLEEKKFADYILILPVSDIPPIYIYLSKPPVEFLEVELYSDFVRRSRQGKYEADHMPSKAAVKAYLKAHYPEMTPEDIELASQDVAAIVIPKKVHQKISETYGGRNTSAQIELDSKNLRAALDRNLDAIKPALKDQGATENQIESARSKMHKLNSEMGLYK
;
A
#
# COMPACT_ATOMS: atom_id res chain seq x y z
N ASP A 1 -1.18 -23.84 2.79
CA ASP A 1 -2.31 -23.33 2.00
C ASP A 1 -1.85 -22.29 1.00
N LYS A 2 -2.03 -22.57 -0.29
CA LYS A 2 -1.54 -21.74 -1.39
C LYS A 2 -2.45 -20.52 -1.51
N GLY A 3 -1.93 -19.34 -1.20
CA GLY A 3 -2.65 -18.07 -1.16
C GLY A 3 -3.16 -17.67 -2.54
N ASN A 4 -4.36 -18.13 -2.88
CA ASN A 4 -5.06 -17.68 -4.07
C ASN A 4 -5.38 -16.18 -3.90
N PRO A 5 -5.10 -15.34 -4.90
CA PRO A 5 -5.54 -13.95 -4.89
C PRO A 5 -7.06 -13.90 -4.82
N VAL A 6 -7.60 -13.15 -3.86
CA VAL A 6 -9.03 -12.89 -3.72
C VAL A 6 -9.32 -11.49 -4.25
N PRO A 7 -10.22 -11.33 -5.24
CA PRO A 7 -10.59 -10.00 -5.72
C PRO A 7 -11.39 -9.26 -4.64
N HIS A 8 -11.04 -7.99 -4.42
CA HIS A 8 -11.79 -7.06 -3.56
C HIS A 8 -12.26 -5.87 -4.41
N GLY A 9 -13.51 -5.45 -4.24
CA GLY A 9 -14.09 -4.28 -4.90
C GLY A 9 -14.51 -3.21 -3.89
N TRP A 10 -14.45 -1.94 -4.29
CA TRP A 10 -14.77 -0.79 -3.45
C TRP A 10 -15.68 0.19 -4.21
N HIS A 11 -16.57 0.86 -3.50
CA HIS A 11 -17.40 1.91 -4.09
C HIS A 11 -16.74 3.28 -3.90
N THR A 12 -16.54 3.99 -5.01
CA THR A 12 -16.00 5.35 -4.99
C THR A 12 -17.14 6.37 -5.13
N PRO A 13 -17.19 7.42 -4.31
CA PRO A 13 -18.21 8.46 -4.45
C PRO A 13 -18.17 9.12 -5.84
N PRO A 14 -19.32 9.54 -6.40
CA PRO A 14 -19.39 10.19 -7.70
C PRO A 14 -18.42 11.38 -7.83
N GLY A 15 -17.71 11.46 -8.96
CA GLY A 15 -16.79 12.57 -9.28
C GLY A 15 -15.50 12.63 -8.45
N ARG A 16 -15.25 11.66 -7.56
CA ARG A 16 -14.05 11.63 -6.70
C ARG A 16 -13.00 10.60 -7.11
N ASP A 17 -13.25 9.85 -8.17
CA ASP A 17 -12.30 8.87 -8.69
C ASP A 17 -12.21 8.96 -10.24
N MET A 18 -10.98 8.87 -10.75
CA MET A 18 -10.66 8.96 -12.17
C MET A 18 -9.69 7.84 -12.53
N VAL A 19 -10.15 6.88 -13.34
CA VAL A 19 -9.29 5.82 -13.87
C VAL A 19 -8.66 6.28 -15.18
N ARG A 20 -7.35 6.06 -15.34
CA ARG A 20 -6.63 6.43 -16.57
C ARG A 20 -7.01 5.48 -17.71
N VAL A 21 -7.44 6.05 -18.83
CA VAL A 21 -7.70 5.30 -20.06
C VAL A 21 -6.47 5.37 -20.96
N ARG A 22 -5.99 4.21 -21.42
CA ARG A 22 -4.80 4.11 -22.28
C ARG A 22 -5.04 3.14 -23.43
N LYS A 23 -4.56 3.49 -24.61
CA LYS A 23 -4.58 2.61 -25.78
C LYS A 23 -3.30 1.78 -25.79
N MET A 24 -3.43 0.47 -26.03
CA MET A 24 -2.26 -0.38 -26.25
C MET A 24 -1.70 -0.18 -27.66
N GLU A 25 -0.38 -0.23 -27.79
CA GLU A 25 0.34 -0.02 -29.04
C GLU A 25 0.91 -1.33 -29.59
N TRP A 26 0.87 -1.51 -30.90
CA TRP A 26 1.45 -2.70 -31.53
C TRP A 26 2.98 -2.63 -31.53
N ASP A 27 3.61 -3.60 -30.89
CA ASP A 27 5.06 -3.79 -30.93
C ASP A 27 5.42 -4.86 -31.97
N SER A 28 5.99 -4.40 -33.09
CA SER A 28 6.37 -5.27 -34.21
C SER A 28 7.49 -6.26 -33.90
N SER A 29 8.33 -5.97 -32.88
CA SER A 29 9.43 -6.84 -32.43
C SER A 29 8.92 -7.97 -31.55
N ARG A 30 7.94 -7.68 -30.70
CA ARG A 30 7.29 -8.66 -29.81
C ARG A 30 6.10 -9.38 -30.45
N LYS A 31 5.62 -8.89 -31.61
CA LYS A 31 4.40 -9.38 -32.29
C LYS A 31 3.19 -9.37 -31.35
N ALA A 32 3.09 -8.32 -30.53
CA ALA A 32 2.08 -8.21 -29.49
C ALA A 32 1.67 -6.75 -29.28
N TYR A 33 0.49 -6.53 -28.70
CA TYR A 33 0.11 -5.22 -28.18
C TYR A 33 0.76 -5.00 -26.83
N THR A 34 1.25 -3.78 -26.59
CA THR A 34 1.94 -3.44 -25.35
C THR A 34 1.44 -2.13 -24.76
N PHE A 35 1.51 -2.04 -23.43
CA PHE A 35 1.33 -0.81 -22.69
C PHE A 35 2.31 -0.80 -21.52
N THR A 36 2.96 0.33 -21.27
CA THR A 36 3.84 0.49 -20.11
C THR A 36 3.24 1.51 -19.17
N THR A 37 3.14 1.15 -17.89
CA THR A 37 2.55 2.01 -16.87
C THR A 37 3.40 3.26 -16.61
N GLU A 38 2.78 4.28 -16.01
CA GLU A 38 3.44 5.56 -15.76
C GLU A 38 4.09 5.63 -14.38
N GLU A 39 3.70 4.76 -13.46
CA GLU A 39 4.32 4.65 -12.14
C GLU A 39 5.73 4.06 -12.23
N ASP A 40 6.54 4.36 -11.22
CA ASP A 40 7.79 3.66 -10.95
C ASP A 40 7.59 2.60 -9.84
N PRO A 41 8.07 1.36 -10.04
CA PRO A 41 8.70 0.85 -11.25
C PRO A 41 7.68 0.65 -12.39
N ARG A 42 8.10 0.95 -13.62
CA ARG A 42 7.26 0.77 -14.81
C ARG A 42 7.02 -0.70 -15.10
N ILE A 43 5.76 -1.07 -15.29
CA ILE A 43 5.35 -2.43 -15.64
C ILE A 43 4.86 -2.42 -17.08
N THR A 44 5.44 -3.27 -17.93
CA THR A 44 4.97 -3.46 -19.31
C THR A 44 4.00 -4.63 -19.38
N ILE A 45 2.79 -4.35 -19.81
CA ILE A 45 1.73 -5.32 -20.08
C ILE A 45 1.84 -5.70 -21.55
N ILE A 46 1.90 -7.00 -21.81
CA ILE A 46 1.97 -7.57 -23.16
C ILE A 46 0.70 -8.39 -23.38
N TRP A 47 -0.01 -8.06 -24.45
CA TRP A 47 -1.15 -8.80 -24.93
C TRP A 47 -0.81 -9.42 -26.28
N THR A 48 -0.61 -10.73 -26.28
CA THR A 48 -0.41 -11.51 -27.50
C THR A 48 -1.78 -12.01 -27.97
N PRO A 49 -2.28 -11.57 -29.14
CA PRO A 49 -3.49 -12.16 -29.70
C PRO A 49 -3.25 -13.64 -29.95
N ASP A 50 -4.09 -14.50 -29.38
CA ASP A 50 -4.00 -15.94 -29.61
C ASP A 50 -4.31 -16.24 -31.08
N SER A 51 -3.43 -16.98 -31.73
CA SER A 51 -3.62 -17.55 -33.07
C SER A 51 -3.32 -19.04 -33.05
N SER A 52 -3.44 -19.69 -31.89
CA SER A 52 -3.31 -21.14 -31.81
C SER A 52 -4.55 -21.81 -32.43
N ASP A 53 -4.34 -22.76 -33.35
CA ASP A 53 -5.37 -23.68 -33.89
C ASP A 53 -5.92 -24.64 -32.82
N VAL A 54 -5.82 -24.27 -31.54
CA VAL A 54 -6.32 -25.03 -30.41
C VAL A 54 -7.78 -24.67 -30.22
N ASN A 55 -8.66 -25.62 -30.52
CA ASN A 55 -10.09 -25.50 -30.26
C ASN A 55 -10.38 -25.69 -28.76
N VAL A 56 -9.99 -24.70 -27.97
CA VAL A 56 -10.53 -24.45 -26.62
C VAL A 56 -11.69 -23.47 -26.76
N PRO A 57 -12.72 -23.52 -25.88
CA PRO A 57 -13.78 -22.52 -25.89
C PRO A 57 -13.12 -21.13 -25.83
N SER A 58 -13.34 -20.32 -26.87
CA SER A 58 -12.75 -18.98 -27.04
C SER A 58 -13.12 -18.00 -25.92
N ASN A 59 -14.02 -18.40 -25.03
CA ASN A 59 -14.62 -17.56 -24.01
C ASN A 59 -15.08 -18.40 -22.80
N THR A 60 -14.32 -18.37 -21.70
CA THR A 60 -14.76 -18.82 -20.36
C THR A 60 -15.39 -17.69 -19.54
N SER A 61 -15.56 -16.50 -20.12
CA SER A 61 -16.33 -15.42 -19.53
C SER A 61 -17.82 -15.74 -19.59
N ASN A 62 -18.61 -15.10 -18.73
CA ASN A 62 -20.06 -15.19 -18.78
C ASN A 62 -20.53 -14.71 -20.17
N GLN A 63 -21.06 -15.63 -20.98
CA GLN A 63 -21.53 -15.34 -22.34
C GLN A 63 -22.87 -14.60 -22.37
N ASN A 64 -23.49 -14.36 -21.21
CA ASN A 64 -24.55 -13.38 -21.13
C ASN A 64 -23.92 -11.99 -21.30
N PRO A 65 -24.33 -11.22 -22.32
CA PRO A 65 -24.01 -9.80 -22.34
C PRO A 65 -24.49 -9.23 -21.01
N VAL A 66 -23.61 -8.58 -20.25
CA VAL A 66 -24.08 -7.62 -19.25
C VAL A 66 -24.75 -6.55 -20.10
N ARG A 67 -26.06 -6.65 -20.24
CA ARG A 67 -26.88 -5.63 -20.86
C ARG A 67 -26.86 -4.48 -19.87
N ILE A 68 -25.86 -3.60 -19.98
CA ILE A 68 -25.85 -2.33 -19.25
C ILE A 68 -27.00 -1.52 -19.87
N PRO A 69 -28.17 -1.41 -19.23
CA PRO A 69 -29.31 -0.75 -19.82
C PRO A 69 -29.03 0.76 -19.76
N ASN A 70 -28.67 1.35 -20.90
CA ASN A 70 -28.13 2.71 -21.03
C ASN A 70 -26.84 2.93 -20.21
N PRO A 71 -25.96 3.87 -20.60
CA PRO A 71 -25.13 4.48 -19.58
C PRO A 71 -26.10 5.05 -18.56
N VAL A 72 -26.16 4.44 -17.37
CA VAL A 72 -26.75 5.11 -16.22
C VAL A 72 -25.88 6.34 -16.05
N VAL A 73 -26.36 7.48 -16.54
CA VAL A 73 -25.95 8.76 -15.99
C VAL A 73 -26.34 8.61 -14.53
N VAL A 74 -25.35 8.30 -13.70
CA VAL A 74 -25.52 8.28 -12.26
C VAL A 74 -25.66 9.76 -11.94
N ASP A 75 -26.92 10.23 -11.88
CA ASP A 75 -27.17 11.52 -11.27
C ASP A 75 -26.52 11.47 -9.89
N PRO A 76 -25.75 12.51 -9.50
CA PRO A 76 -25.19 12.56 -8.16
C PRO A 76 -26.33 12.27 -7.17
N LEU A 77 -26.09 11.31 -6.28
CA LEU A 77 -27.02 11.03 -5.19
C LEU A 77 -27.38 12.37 -4.54
N PRO A 78 -28.68 12.67 -4.33
CA PRO A 78 -29.06 13.88 -3.63
C PRO A 78 -28.31 13.93 -2.30
N GLU A 79 -27.80 15.12 -1.97
CA GLU A 79 -27.16 15.41 -0.69
C GLU A 79 -28.21 15.35 0.43
N ASP A 80 -28.81 14.19 0.71
CA ASP A 80 -29.42 13.98 2.01
C ASP A 80 -29.60 12.51 2.41
N THR A 81 -28.79 12.19 3.42
CA THR A 81 -29.07 11.44 4.65
C THR A 81 -29.65 10.01 4.60
N ASN A 82 -28.84 9.08 5.14
CA ASN A 82 -29.19 7.77 5.74
C ASN A 82 -29.01 6.50 4.92
N ILE A 83 -27.99 6.44 4.06
CA ILE A 83 -27.42 5.16 3.63
C ILE A 83 -25.98 5.11 4.12
N GLU A 84 -25.72 4.35 5.18
CA GLU A 84 -24.36 3.99 5.58
C GLU A 84 -23.72 3.21 4.43
N ALA A 85 -22.99 3.95 3.58
CA ALA A 85 -22.07 3.39 2.62
C ALA A 85 -21.00 2.63 3.40
N THR A 86 -21.11 1.31 3.42
CA THR A 86 -20.12 0.44 4.05
C THR A 86 -18.82 0.58 3.26
N THR A 87 -17.89 1.29 3.90
CA THR A 87 -16.50 1.54 3.52
C THR A 87 -16.31 2.42 2.27
N SER A 88 -16.34 3.74 2.48
CA SER A 88 -15.61 4.67 1.61
C SER A 88 -14.11 4.31 1.67
N PRO A 89 -13.38 4.28 0.54
CA PRO A 89 -11.97 3.96 0.56
C PRO A 89 -11.22 4.98 1.45
N THR A 90 -10.31 4.51 2.29
CA THR A 90 -9.44 5.36 3.09
C THR A 90 -8.64 6.30 2.18
N LEU A 91 -8.15 7.43 2.71
CA LEU A 91 -7.39 8.39 1.89
C LEU A 91 -6.12 7.76 1.28
N GLU A 92 -5.57 6.75 1.94
CA GLU A 92 -4.48 5.91 1.45
C GLU A 92 -4.89 5.04 0.26
N GLU A 93 -6.17 4.74 0.07
CA GLU A 93 -6.73 3.87 -0.98
C GLU A 93 -7.05 4.60 -2.29
N LYS A 94 -6.83 5.92 -2.37
CA LYS A 94 -7.09 6.75 -3.57
C LYS A 94 -6.02 6.71 -4.68
N LYS A 95 -5.01 5.85 -4.56
CA LYS A 95 -3.91 5.76 -5.54
C LYS A 95 -3.69 4.30 -5.91
N PHE A 96 -4.48 3.79 -6.86
CA PHE A 96 -4.18 2.53 -7.53
C PHE A 96 -3.32 2.81 -8.75
N ALA A 97 -2.43 1.88 -9.08
CA ALA A 97 -1.89 1.78 -10.43
C ALA A 97 -2.91 1.04 -11.29
N ASP A 98 -4.03 1.72 -11.56
CA ASP A 98 -5.15 1.17 -12.32
C ASP A 98 -5.40 1.93 -13.63
N TYR A 99 -5.89 1.15 -14.59
CA TYR A 99 -6.03 1.57 -15.97
C TYR A 99 -7.24 0.90 -16.62
N ILE A 100 -7.86 1.61 -17.56
CA ILE A 100 -8.69 1.00 -18.59
C ILE A 100 -7.84 0.93 -19.86
N LEU A 101 -7.54 -0.28 -20.33
CA LEU A 101 -6.78 -0.51 -21.55
C LEU A 101 -7.71 -0.70 -22.75
N ILE A 102 -7.50 0.09 -23.80
CA ILE A 102 -8.17 -0.03 -25.09
C ILE A 102 -7.27 -0.83 -26.03
N LEU A 103 -7.71 -2.01 -26.43
CA LEU A 103 -7.06 -2.80 -27.48
C LEU A 103 -7.62 -2.38 -28.84
N PRO A 104 -6.79 -2.00 -29.82
CA PRO A 104 -7.27 -1.65 -31.17
C PRO A 104 -7.55 -2.90 -32.02
N VAL A 105 -8.27 -3.86 -31.45
CA VAL A 105 -8.71 -5.10 -32.09
C VAL A 105 -10.24 -5.10 -32.06
N SER A 106 -10.88 -5.50 -33.16
CA SER A 106 -12.34 -5.63 -33.20
C SER A 106 -12.81 -6.63 -32.13
N ASP A 107 -13.98 -6.39 -31.55
CA ASP A 107 -14.67 -7.32 -30.66
C ASP A 107 -14.01 -7.62 -29.31
N ILE A 108 -12.95 -6.89 -28.93
CA ILE A 108 -12.38 -6.91 -27.57
C ILE A 108 -12.80 -5.64 -26.83
N PRO A 109 -13.62 -5.73 -25.77
CA PRO A 109 -14.00 -4.56 -24.98
C PRO A 109 -12.80 -4.00 -24.20
N PRO A 110 -12.82 -2.72 -23.80
CA PRO A 110 -11.81 -2.16 -22.92
C PRO A 110 -11.68 -2.98 -21.63
N ILE A 111 -10.43 -3.18 -21.18
CA ILE A 111 -10.12 -4.04 -20.02
C ILE A 111 -9.70 -3.15 -18.86
N TYR A 112 -10.44 -3.22 -17.75
CA TYR A 112 -9.99 -2.64 -16.49
C TYR A 112 -8.94 -3.54 -15.85
N ILE A 113 -7.82 -2.94 -15.45
CA ILE A 113 -6.73 -3.60 -14.75
C ILE A 113 -6.34 -2.78 -13.53
N TYR A 114 -5.85 -3.46 -12.51
CA TYR A 114 -5.17 -2.85 -11.39
C TYR A 114 -3.91 -3.65 -11.09
N LEU A 115 -2.83 -2.96 -10.77
CA LEU A 115 -1.55 -3.58 -10.45
C LEU A 115 -1.31 -3.51 -8.94
N SER A 116 -0.96 -4.66 -8.37
CA SER A 116 -0.51 -4.72 -6.98
C SER A 116 0.87 -4.06 -6.85
N LYS A 117 1.09 -3.33 -5.76
CA LYS A 117 2.43 -2.85 -5.41
C LYS A 117 3.39 -4.05 -5.24
N PRO A 118 4.69 -3.89 -5.54
CA PRO A 118 5.66 -4.96 -5.33
C PRO A 118 5.66 -5.42 -3.85
N PRO A 119 5.97 -6.70 -3.58
CA PRO A 119 6.09 -7.17 -2.22
C PRO A 119 7.19 -6.40 -1.48
N VAL A 120 7.14 -6.41 -0.15
CA VAL A 120 8.18 -5.77 0.66
C VAL A 120 9.46 -6.61 0.75
N GLU A 121 10.58 -5.93 0.93
CA GLU A 121 11.90 -6.53 1.08
C GLU A 121 12.44 -6.42 2.51
N PHE A 122 13.36 -7.31 2.89
CA PHE A 122 13.96 -7.28 4.23
C PHE A 122 14.78 -6.00 4.45
N LEU A 123 14.59 -5.34 5.59
CA LEU A 123 15.18 -4.04 5.95
C LEU A 123 14.77 -2.88 5.06
N GLU A 124 13.74 -3.07 4.23
CA GLU A 124 13.14 -1.96 3.51
C GLU A 124 12.56 -0.95 4.50
N VAL A 125 12.83 0.33 4.26
CA VAL A 125 12.38 1.44 5.10
C VAL A 125 11.62 2.42 4.23
N GLU A 126 10.41 2.77 4.63
CA GLU A 126 9.59 3.84 4.07
C GLU A 126 8.66 4.37 5.18
N LEU A 127 7.78 5.34 4.87
CA LEU A 127 6.66 5.64 5.76
C LEU A 127 5.74 4.42 5.84
N TYR A 128 5.09 4.22 6.99
CA TYR A 128 4.21 3.06 7.16
C TYR A 128 3.07 3.05 6.12
N SER A 129 2.51 4.22 5.82
CA SER A 129 1.50 4.46 4.78
C SER A 129 1.94 3.96 3.38
N ASP A 130 3.23 4.05 3.05
CA ASP A 130 3.74 3.56 1.75
C ASP A 130 3.73 2.04 1.62
N PHE A 131 3.81 1.33 2.74
CA PHE A 131 3.74 -0.12 2.75
C PHE A 131 2.31 -0.67 2.71
N VAL A 132 1.29 0.18 2.84
CA VAL A 132 -0.09 -0.22 2.73
C VAL A 132 -0.33 -0.84 1.35
N ARG A 133 -1.04 -1.97 1.34
CA ARG A 133 -1.31 -2.83 0.17
C ARG A 133 -0.08 -3.53 -0.45
N ARG A 134 1.10 -3.47 0.17
CA ARG A 134 2.26 -4.29 -0.24
C ARG A 134 2.21 -5.66 0.41
N SER A 135 2.37 -6.71 -0.40
CA SER A 135 2.40 -8.09 0.12
C SER A 135 3.57 -8.27 1.08
N ARG A 136 3.28 -8.83 2.26
CA ARG A 136 4.28 -9.21 3.26
C ARG A 136 4.82 -10.63 3.09
N GLN A 137 4.33 -11.33 2.06
CA GLN A 137 4.75 -12.69 1.69
C GLN A 137 4.55 -13.72 2.81
N GLY A 138 3.74 -13.41 3.83
CA GLY A 138 3.60 -14.22 5.06
C GLY A 138 4.86 -14.28 5.94
N LYS A 139 5.94 -13.59 5.55
CA LYS A 139 7.26 -13.66 6.18
C LYS A 139 7.62 -12.41 6.99
N TYR A 140 7.13 -11.26 6.55
CA TYR A 140 7.53 -9.96 7.07
C TYR A 140 6.38 -9.20 7.75
N GLU A 141 6.73 -8.20 8.54
CA GLU A 141 5.81 -7.17 9.07
C GLU A 141 6.55 -5.82 9.00
N ALA A 142 5.79 -4.71 8.90
CA ALA A 142 6.36 -3.37 9.01
C ALA A 142 6.26 -2.91 10.46
N ASP A 143 7.39 -2.52 11.02
CA ASP A 143 7.52 -2.10 12.40
C ASP A 143 7.75 -0.58 12.46
N HIS A 144 6.93 0.15 13.23
CA HIS A 144 7.04 1.60 13.35
C HIS A 144 8.22 1.97 14.25
N MET A 145 9.05 2.89 13.79
CA MET A 145 10.27 3.31 14.47
C MET A 145 10.34 4.84 14.46
N PRO A 146 10.00 5.53 15.58
CA PRO A 146 9.63 4.97 16.90
C PRO A 146 8.21 4.37 16.93
N SER A 147 7.86 3.72 18.04
CA SER A 147 6.53 3.09 18.19
C SER A 147 5.37 4.04 17.87
N LYS A 148 4.34 3.52 17.18
CA LYS A 148 3.12 4.28 16.84
C LYS A 148 2.45 4.92 18.07
N ALA A 149 2.49 4.23 19.22
CA ALA A 149 1.94 4.74 20.47
C ALA A 149 2.68 5.99 20.99
N ALA A 150 4.01 6.02 20.91
CA ALA A 150 4.81 7.18 21.28
C ALA A 150 4.52 8.37 20.36
N VAL A 151 4.38 8.14 19.05
CA VAL A 151 4.01 9.20 18.10
C VAL A 151 2.62 9.76 18.39
N LYS A 152 1.63 8.90 18.65
CA LYS A 152 0.29 9.37 19.05
C LYS A 152 0.34 10.22 20.32
N ALA A 153 1.12 9.81 21.33
CA ALA A 153 1.29 10.59 22.56
C ALA A 153 1.97 11.93 22.30
N TYR A 154 2.98 11.97 21.42
CA TYR A 154 3.65 13.21 21.00
C TYR A 154 2.67 14.17 20.31
N LEU A 155 1.89 13.66 19.34
CA LEU A 155 0.92 14.46 18.59
C LEU A 155 -0.16 15.06 19.52
N LYS A 156 -0.72 14.23 20.43
CA LYS A 156 -1.69 14.70 21.44
C LYS A 156 -1.15 15.83 22.31
N ALA A 157 0.13 15.77 22.68
CA ALA A 157 0.76 16.76 23.56
C ALA A 157 1.09 18.07 22.84
N HIS A 158 1.49 18.02 21.58
CA HIS A 158 1.97 19.20 20.82
C HIS A 158 0.89 19.85 19.95
N TYR A 159 -0.19 19.12 19.65
CA TYR A 159 -1.28 19.56 18.79
C TYR A 159 -2.64 19.22 19.43
N PRO A 160 -2.99 19.89 20.54
CA PRO A 160 -4.19 19.56 21.32
C PRO A 160 -5.51 19.76 20.55
N GLU A 161 -5.47 20.52 19.46
CA GLU A 161 -6.62 20.77 18.57
C GLU A 161 -6.88 19.63 17.57
N MET A 162 -5.95 18.68 17.40
CA MET A 162 -6.14 17.56 16.48
C MET A 162 -7.20 16.60 17.02
N THR A 163 -8.10 16.17 16.13
CA THR A 163 -9.08 15.14 16.47
C THR A 163 -8.40 13.78 16.67
N PRO A 164 -9.00 12.84 17.44
CA PRO A 164 -8.49 11.48 17.53
C PRO A 164 -8.26 10.81 16.17
N GLU A 165 -9.12 11.10 15.19
CA GLU A 165 -9.05 10.62 13.82
C GLU A 165 -7.84 11.19 13.08
N ASP A 166 -7.60 12.50 13.18
CA ASP A 166 -6.43 13.15 12.57
C ASP A 166 -5.12 12.62 13.17
N ILE A 167 -5.11 12.33 14.47
CA ILE A 167 -3.95 11.74 15.16
C ILE A 167 -3.71 10.31 14.67
N GLU A 168 -4.77 9.52 14.46
CA GLU A 168 -4.63 8.19 13.89
C GLU A 168 -4.00 8.25 12.50
N LEU A 169 -4.50 9.14 11.64
CA LEU A 169 -3.99 9.35 10.29
C LEU A 169 -2.53 9.82 10.30
N ALA A 170 -2.22 10.88 11.03
CA ALA A 170 -0.86 11.41 11.12
C ALA A 170 0.14 10.40 11.73
N SER A 171 -0.33 9.50 12.60
CA SER A 171 0.53 8.44 13.16
C SER A 171 0.88 7.31 12.17
N GLN A 172 0.33 7.33 10.96
CA GLN A 172 0.70 6.42 9.86
C GLN A 172 1.87 6.97 9.03
N ASP A 173 2.10 8.29 9.05
CA ASP A 173 3.24 8.91 8.36
C ASP A 173 4.48 8.97 9.28
N VAL A 174 4.87 7.78 9.75
CA VAL A 174 6.05 7.53 10.58
C VAL A 174 6.91 6.51 9.86
N ALA A 175 8.23 6.66 9.96
CA ALA A 175 9.15 5.69 9.39
C ALA A 175 8.88 4.28 9.96
N ALA A 176 8.83 3.30 9.07
CA ALA A 176 8.71 1.91 9.42
C ALA A 176 9.78 1.08 8.71
N ILE A 177 10.20 0.00 9.35
CA ILE A 177 11.18 -0.95 8.81
C ILE A 177 10.53 -2.33 8.64
N VAL A 178 10.81 -2.97 7.50
CA VAL A 178 10.32 -4.30 7.20
C VAL A 178 11.23 -5.35 7.83
N ILE A 179 10.69 -6.08 8.78
CA ILE A 179 11.43 -7.08 9.56
C ILE A 179 10.72 -8.44 9.56
N PRO A 180 11.41 -9.56 9.82
CA PRO A 180 10.78 -10.86 9.90
C PRO A 180 9.71 -10.88 10.99
N LYS A 181 8.57 -11.51 10.68
CA LYS A 181 7.43 -11.63 11.60
C LYS A 181 7.83 -12.12 12.99
N LYS A 182 8.74 -13.11 13.06
CA LYS A 182 9.23 -13.63 14.35
C LYS A 182 9.99 -12.59 15.17
N VAL A 183 10.75 -11.70 14.53
CA VAL A 183 11.50 -10.63 15.22
C VAL A 183 10.51 -9.60 15.76
N HIS A 184 9.60 -9.11 14.92
CA HIS A 184 8.57 -8.16 15.34
C HIS A 184 7.75 -8.71 16.51
N GLN A 185 7.19 -9.92 16.36
CA GLN A 185 6.27 -10.51 17.33
C GLN A 185 6.91 -10.96 18.65
N LYS A 186 8.20 -11.32 18.66
CA LYS A 186 8.84 -11.87 19.86
C LYS A 186 9.76 -10.87 20.56
N ILE A 187 10.41 -9.99 19.81
CA ILE A 187 11.53 -9.21 20.30
C ILE A 187 11.20 -7.72 20.32
N SER A 188 10.54 -7.21 19.28
CA SER A 188 10.24 -5.78 19.21
C SER A 188 9.26 -5.35 20.29
N GLU A 189 9.60 -4.26 20.98
CA GLU A 189 8.78 -3.65 22.03
C GLU A 189 7.61 -2.85 21.46
N THR A 190 7.69 -2.49 20.18
CA THR A 190 6.65 -1.79 19.42
C THR A 190 5.48 -2.72 19.08
N TYR A 191 5.68 -4.05 19.19
CA TYR A 191 4.66 -5.04 18.86
C TYR A 191 3.58 -5.13 19.94
N GLY A 192 2.32 -5.08 19.50
CA GLY A 192 1.18 -5.56 20.29
C GLY A 192 0.97 -4.88 21.64
N GLY A 193 1.32 -3.60 21.78
CA GLY A 193 1.09 -2.85 23.02
C GLY A 193 1.98 -3.25 24.20
N ARG A 194 3.13 -3.91 23.93
CA ARG A 194 4.13 -4.24 24.96
C ARG A 194 4.80 -3.01 25.57
N ASN A 195 4.77 -1.89 24.85
CA ASN A 195 5.28 -0.63 25.34
C ASN A 195 4.44 -0.17 26.54
N THR A 196 5.09 0.03 27.70
CA THR A 196 4.40 0.45 28.92
C THR A 196 3.99 1.93 28.83
N SER A 197 2.95 2.35 29.55
CA SER A 197 2.51 3.76 29.54
C SER A 197 3.64 4.73 29.93
N ALA A 198 4.49 4.36 30.90
CA ALA A 198 5.64 5.16 31.31
C ALA A 198 6.69 5.31 30.19
N GLN A 199 6.97 4.21 29.47
CA GLN A 199 7.91 4.24 28.35
C GLN A 199 7.33 4.98 27.15
N ILE A 200 6.02 4.88 26.87
CA ILE A 200 5.34 5.68 25.85
C ILE A 200 5.46 7.17 26.15
N GLU A 201 5.23 7.58 27.41
CA GLU A 201 5.36 8.97 27.83
C GLU A 201 6.80 9.49 27.75
N LEU A 202 7.78 8.63 28.06
CA LEU A 202 9.20 8.97 27.91
C LEU A 202 9.59 9.10 26.43
N ASP A 203 9.21 8.12 25.61
CA ASP A 203 9.52 8.09 24.18
C ASP A 203 8.87 9.26 23.44
N SER A 204 7.65 9.65 23.83
CA SER A 204 6.95 10.77 23.18
C SER A 204 7.62 12.13 23.39
N LYS A 205 8.43 12.27 24.45
CA LYS A 205 9.22 13.48 24.72
C LYS A 205 10.50 13.55 23.87
N ASN A 206 10.95 12.42 23.33
CA ASN A 206 12.13 12.36 22.45
C ASN A 206 12.01 11.20 21.44
N LEU A 207 11.24 11.45 20.38
CA LEU A 207 10.98 10.47 19.31
C LEU A 207 12.25 10.01 18.60
N ARG A 208 13.28 10.88 18.54
CA ARG A 208 14.58 10.55 17.94
C ARG A 208 15.30 9.48 18.75
N ALA A 209 15.43 9.68 20.06
CA ALA A 209 16.04 8.70 20.95
C ALA A 209 15.22 7.41 21.05
N ALA A 210 13.88 7.53 21.01
CA ALA A 210 12.98 6.37 21.00
C ALA A 210 13.22 5.47 19.79
N LEU A 211 13.42 6.05 18.59
CA LEU A 211 13.76 5.29 17.40
C LEU A 211 15.04 4.49 17.59
N ASP A 212 16.10 5.16 18.05
CA ASP A 212 17.41 4.51 18.22
C ASP A 212 17.31 3.34 19.19
N ARG A 213 16.63 3.55 20.32
CA ARG A 213 16.35 2.52 21.33
C ARG A 213 15.56 1.35 20.75
N ASN A 214 14.49 1.60 20.00
CA ASN A 214 13.67 0.55 19.41
C ASN A 214 14.45 -0.27 18.37
N LEU A 215 15.26 0.37 17.52
CA LEU A 215 16.08 -0.34 16.55
C LEU A 215 17.21 -1.14 17.22
N ASP A 216 17.88 -0.55 18.22
CA ASP A 216 18.95 -1.23 18.96
C ASP A 216 18.46 -2.50 19.68
N ALA A 217 17.24 -2.48 20.19
CA ALA A 217 16.61 -3.64 20.83
C ALA A 217 16.46 -4.84 19.87
N ILE A 218 16.15 -4.59 18.59
CA ILE A 218 15.96 -5.66 17.59
C ILE A 218 17.23 -5.96 16.76
N LYS A 219 18.24 -5.09 16.80
CA LYS A 219 19.47 -5.18 15.99
C LYS A 219 20.20 -6.52 16.08
N PRO A 220 20.40 -7.15 17.26
CA PRO A 220 21.02 -8.48 17.33
C PRO A 220 20.22 -9.53 16.55
N ALA A 221 18.89 -9.53 16.68
CA ALA A 221 18.03 -10.47 15.99
C ALA A 221 18.00 -10.24 14.47
N LEU A 222 18.13 -8.98 14.00
CA LEU A 222 18.26 -8.69 12.58
C LEU A 222 19.56 -9.28 12.02
N LYS A 223 20.67 -9.22 12.77
CA LYS A 223 21.95 -9.85 12.38
C LYS A 223 21.82 -11.37 12.27
N ASP A 224 21.13 -12.00 13.22
CA ASP A 224 20.84 -13.44 13.16
C ASP A 224 19.99 -13.84 11.93
N GLN A 225 19.26 -12.88 11.36
CA GLN A 225 18.49 -13.05 10.12
C GLN A 225 19.29 -12.68 8.86
N GLY A 226 20.59 -12.41 8.99
CA GLY A 226 21.52 -12.16 7.89
C GLY A 226 21.77 -10.69 7.57
N ALA A 227 21.28 -9.75 8.39
CA ALA A 227 21.57 -8.33 8.21
C ALA A 227 23.02 -8.00 8.57
N THR A 228 23.69 -7.23 7.72
CA THR A 228 24.99 -6.63 8.07
C THR A 228 24.80 -5.38 8.92
N GLU A 229 25.82 -5.01 9.69
CA GLU A 229 25.85 -3.75 10.44
C GLU A 229 25.55 -2.54 9.54
N ASN A 230 26.19 -2.48 8.37
CA ASN A 230 26.03 -1.38 7.43
C ASN A 230 24.59 -1.26 6.89
N GLN A 231 23.90 -2.38 6.65
CA GLN A 231 22.50 -2.36 6.23
C GLN A 231 21.59 -1.81 7.33
N ILE A 232 21.82 -2.22 8.58
CA ILE A 232 21.03 -1.75 9.73
C ILE A 232 21.25 -0.24 9.95
N GLU A 233 22.50 0.23 9.88
CA GLU A 233 22.79 1.65 10.07
C GLU A 233 22.33 2.52 8.88
N SER A 234 22.31 1.97 7.67
CA SER A 234 21.67 2.62 6.51
C SER A 234 20.16 2.74 6.70
N ALA A 235 19.50 1.68 7.19
CA ALA A 235 18.09 1.70 7.53
C ALA A 235 17.80 2.73 8.64
N ARG A 236 18.63 2.77 9.70
CA ARG A 236 18.55 3.79 10.77
C ARG A 236 18.61 5.21 10.20
N SER A 237 19.61 5.47 9.35
CA SER A 237 19.81 6.79 8.73
C SER A 237 18.61 7.20 7.86
N LYS A 238 18.05 6.25 7.09
CA LYS A 238 16.85 6.50 6.28
C LYS A 238 15.62 6.78 7.15
N MET A 239 15.40 6.04 8.22
CA MET A 239 14.27 6.29 9.13
C MET A 239 14.38 7.66 9.81
N HIS A 240 15.59 8.04 10.25
CA HIS A 240 15.81 9.39 10.81
C HIS A 240 15.51 10.49 9.80
N LYS A 241 15.92 10.31 8.54
CA LYS A 241 15.62 11.26 7.46
C LYS A 241 14.11 11.43 7.26
N LEU A 242 13.37 10.32 7.11
CA LEU A 242 11.93 10.32 6.90
C LEU A 242 11.18 11.01 8.07
N ASN A 243 11.52 10.66 9.30
CA ASN A 243 10.88 11.27 10.47
C ASN A 243 11.22 12.76 10.63
N SER A 244 12.42 13.19 10.23
CA SER A 244 12.77 14.60 10.11
C SER A 244 11.91 15.32 9.06
N GLU A 245 11.73 14.73 7.88
CA GLU A 245 10.91 15.29 6.78
C GLU A 245 9.43 15.40 7.18
N MET A 246 8.94 14.47 8.00
CA MET A 246 7.59 14.52 8.59
C MET A 246 7.46 15.47 9.79
N GLY A 247 8.54 16.14 10.21
CA GLY A 247 8.51 17.10 11.33
C GLY A 247 8.36 16.48 12.72
N LEU A 248 8.71 15.19 12.87
CA LEU A 248 8.63 14.46 14.14
C LEU A 248 9.83 14.72 15.07
N TYR A 249 10.93 15.24 14.52
CA TYR A 249 12.08 15.68 15.31
C TYR A 249 12.05 17.20 15.40
N LYS A 250 11.58 17.71 16.55
CA LYS A 250 11.69 19.12 16.92
C LYS A 250 12.74 19.29 18.00
#